data_AF-A0A2J0LZ49-F1
#
_entry.id   AF-A0A2J0LZ49-F1
#
_cell.length_a   1.000
_cell.length_b   1.000
_cell.length_c   1.000
_cell.angle_alpha   90.00
_cell.angle_beta   90.00
_cell.angle_gamma   90.00
#
_symmetry.space_group_name_H-M   'P 1'
#
loop_
_entity.id
_entity.type
_entity.pdbx_description
1 polymer ?
#
loop_
_entity_poly.entity_id
_entity_poly.type
_entity_poly.pdbx_seq_one_letter_code
_entity_poly.pdbx_strand_id
1 'polypeptide(L)'
;MVNEIVLIGFYLLTLVYSVIIHEVSHGVVALWLGDMTAKYADRLNLNPLKHIDPFGSVILPVLLFVSTGFAFGWAKPVPYNPYNL
;
A
#
# COMPACT_ATOMS: atom_id res chain seq x y z
N MET A 1 23.51 9.36 14.21
CA MET A 1 22.16 9.73 14.71
C MET A 1 21.31 10.51 13.70
N VAL A 2 21.59 11.79 13.37
CA VAL A 2 20.72 12.55 12.43
C VAL A 2 20.65 11.90 11.04
N ASN A 3 21.80 11.52 10.48
CA ASN A 3 21.85 10.86 9.16
C ASN A 3 21.11 9.51 9.14
N GLU A 4 21.14 8.75 10.23
CA GLU A 4 20.43 7.47 10.34
C GLU A 4 18.92 7.69 10.36
N ILE A 5 18.44 8.67 11.12
CA ILE A 5 17.01 9.04 11.16
C ILE A 5 16.54 9.48 9.77
N VAL A 6 17.33 10.28 9.06
CA VAL A 6 17.02 10.72 7.69
C VAL A 6 16.95 9.53 6.75
N LEU A 7 17.91 8.60 6.81
CA LEU A 7 17.92 7.39 5.98
C LEU A 7 16.71 6.49 6.27
N ILE A 8 16.37 6.26 7.54
CA ILE A 8 15.20 5.46 7.92
C ILE A 8 13.92 6.11 7.38
N GLY A 9 13.77 7.43 7.57
CA GLY A 9 12.62 8.18 7.06
C GLY A 9 12.51 8.10 5.53
N PHE A 10 13.63 8.22 4.82
CA PHE A 10 13.69 8.07 3.37
C PHE A 10 13.24 6.66 2.94
N TYR A 11 13.79 5.60 3.53
CA TYR A 11 13.41 4.23 3.19
C TYR A 11 11.93 3.94 3.44
N LEU A 12 11.38 4.40 4.58
CA LEU A 12 9.96 4.23 4.89
C LEU A 12 9.07 4.96 3.88
N LEU A 13 9.42 6.20 3.52
CA LEU A 13 8.68 6.98 2.54
C LEU A 13 8.72 6.31 1.16
N THR A 14 9.90 5.87 0.72
CA THR A 14 10.05 5.14 -0.55
C THR A 14 9.26 3.84 -0.54
N LEU A 15 9.30 3.05 0.54
CA LEU A 15 8.55 1.80 0.66
C LEU A 15 7.04 2.06 0.56
N VAL A 16 6.52 3.02 1.33
CA VAL A 16 5.09 3.35 1.34
C VAL A 16 4.62 3.78 -0.04
N TYR A 17 5.31 4.71 -0.69
CA TYR A 17 4.91 5.17 -2.01
C TYR A 17 5.15 4.15 -3.11
N SER A 18 6.18 3.30 -3.01
CA SER A 18 6.39 2.18 -3.94
C SER A 18 5.19 1.24 -3.96
N VAL A 19 4.70 0.84 -2.78
CA VAL A 19 3.53 -0.03 -2.65
C VAL A 19 2.25 0.66 -3.12
N ILE A 20 2.05 1.93 -2.79
CA ILE A 20 0.87 2.69 -3.27
C ILE A 20 0.88 2.77 -4.80
N ILE A 21 2.02 3.09 -5.42
CA ILE A 21 2.13 3.17 -6.87
C ILE A 21 1.86 1.80 -7.51
N HIS A 22 2.40 0.71 -6.95
CA HIS A 22 2.13 -0.65 -7.40
C HIS A 22 0.63 -0.97 -7.43
N GLU A 23 -0.07 -0.70 -6.33
CA GLU A 23 -1.51 -0.96 -6.20
C GLU A 23 -2.34 -0.07 -7.13
N VAL A 24 -2.00 1.22 -7.21
CA VAL A 24 -2.67 2.16 -8.13
C VAL A 24 -2.45 1.75 -9.58
N SER A 25 -1.27 1.24 -9.95
CA SER A 25 -1.00 0.74 -11.30
C SER A 25 -1.93 -0.40 -11.68
N HIS A 26 -2.21 -1.36 -10.79
CA HIS A 26 -3.21 -2.40 -11.04
C HIS A 26 -4.58 -1.79 -11.34
N GLY A 27 -5.02 -0.84 -10.52
CA GLY A 27 -6.29 -0.14 -10.70
C GLY A 27 -6.36 0.71 -11.98
N VAL A 28 -5.26 1.34 -12.39
CA VAL A 28 -5.19 2.13 -13.64
C VAL A 28 -5.27 1.21 -14.85
N VAL A 29 -4.57 0.09 -14.85
CA VAL A 29 -4.65 -0.90 -15.94
C VAL A 29 -6.06 -1.48 -16.02
N ALA A 30 -6.67 -1.84 -14.88
CA ALA A 30 -8.06 -2.30 -14.83
C ALA A 30 -9.03 -1.24 -15.40
N LEU A 31 -8.84 0.03 -15.04
CA LEU A 31 -9.62 1.14 -15.59
C LEU A 31 -9.46 1.28 -17.11
N TRP A 32 -8.24 1.12 -17.63
CA TRP A 32 -7.99 1.17 -19.08
C TRP A 32 -8.63 0.00 -19.83
N LEU A 33 -8.82 -1.14 -19.18
CA LEU A 33 -9.53 -2.30 -19.72
C LEU A 33 -11.05 -2.21 -19.55
N GLY A 34 -11.57 -1.18 -18.89
CA GLY A 34 -13.01 -0.94 -18.72
C GLY A 34 -13.55 -1.13 -17.30
N ASP A 35 -12.73 -1.57 -16.36
CA ASP A 35 -13.15 -1.77 -14.97
C ASP A 35 -13.12 -0.48 -14.14
N MET A 36 -14.30 0.09 -13.91
CA MET A 36 -14.48 1.32 -13.12
C MET A 36 -14.48 1.08 -11.59
N THR A 37 -14.30 -0.15 -11.12
CA THR A 37 -14.42 -0.51 -9.69
C THR A 37 -13.47 0.27 -8.79
N ALA A 38 -12.16 0.28 -9.12
CA ALA A 38 -11.17 1.03 -8.34
C ALA A 38 -11.42 2.54 -8.34
N LYS A 39 -11.93 3.07 -9.47
CA LYS A 39 -12.26 4.50 -9.62
C LYS A 39 -13.43 4.88 -8.71
N TYR A 40 -14.51 4.12 -8.71
CA TYR A 40 -15.68 4.40 -7.86
C TYR A 40 -15.41 4.16 -6.37
N ALA A 41 -14.46 3.27 -6.05
CA ALA A 41 -14.01 3.06 -4.67
C ALA A 41 -13.08 4.17 -4.14
N ASP A 42 -12.74 5.19 -4.96
CA ASP A 42 -11.74 6.22 -4.63
C ASP A 42 -10.39 5.60 -4.23
N ARG A 43 -9.94 4.64 -5.05
CA ARG A 43 -8.68 3.89 -4.85
C ARG A 43 -7.61 4.21 -5.91
N LEU A 44 -7.88 5.12 -6.83
CA LEU A 44 -6.95 5.61 -7.84
C LEU A 44 -6.33 6.96 -7.44
N ASN A 45 -5.75 7.03 -6.26
CA ASN A 45 -5.09 8.23 -5.74
C ASN A 45 -3.84 7.84 -4.95
N LEU A 46 -2.93 8.78 -4.70
CA LEU A 46 -1.69 8.53 -3.97
C LEU A 46 -1.82 8.79 -2.45
N ASN A 47 -3.03 8.84 -1.90
CA ASN A 47 -3.23 9.06 -0.47
C ASN A 47 -2.88 7.79 0.32
N PRO A 48 -1.84 7.80 1.17
CA PRO A 48 -1.43 6.61 1.93
C PRO A 48 -2.55 6.04 2.81
N LEU A 49 -3.39 6.90 3.38
CA LEU A 49 -4.47 6.48 4.28
C LEU A 49 -5.50 5.58 3.59
N LYS A 50 -5.66 5.70 2.27
CA LYS A 50 -6.57 4.84 1.50
C LYS A 50 -6.01 3.43 1.32
N HIS A 51 -4.68 3.29 1.36
CA HIS A 51 -3.93 2.07 1.05
C HIS A 51 -3.42 1.34 2.30
N ILE A 52 -3.68 1.87 3.49
CA ILE A 52 -3.31 1.23 4.76
C ILE A 52 -4.40 0.25 5.17
N ASP A 53 -3.99 -0.97 5.49
CA ASP A 53 -4.77 -1.92 6.27
C ASP A 53 -4.35 -1.79 7.74
N PRO A 54 -5.24 -1.38 8.67
CA PRO A 54 -4.85 -1.17 10.07
C PRO A 54 -4.20 -2.40 10.72
N PHE A 55 -4.64 -3.61 10.34
CA PHE A 55 -4.07 -4.84 10.87
C PHE A 55 -2.79 -5.21 10.12
N GLY A 56 -2.86 -5.37 8.80
CA GLY A 56 -1.78 -5.87 7.97
C GLY A 56 -0.62 -4.88 7.79
N SER A 57 -0.87 -3.57 7.81
CA SER A 57 0.14 -2.54 7.59
C SER A 57 0.74 -1.99 8.90
N VAL A 58 0.07 -2.16 10.04
CA VAL A 58 0.51 -1.57 11.33
C VAL A 58 0.60 -2.60 12.44
N ILE A 59 -0.53 -3.21 12.85
CA ILE A 59 -0.58 -4.06 14.04
C ILE A 59 0.30 -5.30 13.88
N LEU A 60 0.15 -6.02 12.77
CA LEU A 60 0.89 -7.26 12.53
C LEU A 60 2.41 -7.03 12.40
N PRO A 61 2.91 -6.07 11.59
CA PRO A 61 4.33 -5.79 11.52
C PRO A 61 4.96 -5.44 12.87
N VAL A 62 4.28 -4.60 13.67
CA VAL A 62 4.78 -4.20 14.99
C VAL A 62 4.82 -5.39 15.94
N LEU A 63 3.75 -6.20 15.98
CA LEU A 63 3.67 -7.38 16.82
C LEU A 63 4.77 -8.40 16.47
N LEU A 64 4.96 -8.67 15.17
CA LEU A 64 5.99 -9.58 14.69
C LEU A 64 7.39 -9.05 14.99
N PHE A 65 7.62 -7.75 14.82
CA PHE A 65 8.93 -7.15 15.08
C PHE A 65 9.30 -7.27 16.56
N VAL A 66 8.36 -6.99 17.47
CA VAL A 66 8.59 -7.10 18.92
C VAL A 66 8.74 -8.56 19.38
N SER A 67 8.00 -9.49 18.78
CA SER A 67 8.01 -10.90 19.21
C SER A 67 9.13 -11.74 18.57
N THR A 68 9.54 -11.42 17.35
CA THR A 68 10.45 -12.26 16.54
C THR A 68 11.65 -11.51 15.97
N GLY A 69 11.67 -10.18 16.03
CA GLY A 69 12.68 -9.35 15.35
C GLY A 69 12.47 -9.20 13.84
N PHE A 70 11.41 -9.80 13.28
CA PHE A 70 11.07 -9.74 11.87
C PHE A 70 9.72 -9.03 11.66
N ALA A 71 9.60 -8.20 10.63
CA ALA A 71 8.36 -7.51 10.29
C ALA A 71 7.81 -8.02 8.96
N PHE A 72 6.54 -8.40 8.96
CA PHE A 72 5.79 -8.76 7.74
C PHE A 72 4.44 -8.05 7.75
N GLY A 73 4.01 -7.59 6.59
CA GLY A 73 2.75 -6.89 6.41
C GLY A 73 2.38 -6.71 4.95
N TRP A 74 1.18 -6.18 4.72
CA TRP A 74 0.64 -5.88 3.39
C TRP A 74 -0.09 -4.54 3.39
N ALA A 75 -0.23 -3.95 2.21
CA ALA A 75 -1.12 -2.81 2.00
C ALA A 75 -2.55 -3.29 1.75
N LYS A 76 -3.53 -2.43 1.98
CA LYS A 76 -4.90 -2.66 1.56
C LYS A 76 -4.93 -2.74 0.03
N PRO A 77 -5.39 -3.85 -0.57
CA PRO A 77 -5.37 -4.02 -2.02
C PRO A 77 -6.36 -3.08 -2.73
N VAL A 78 -6.08 -2.75 -3.99
CA VAL A 78 -7.02 -2.03 -4.85
C VAL A 78 -8.08 -3.00 -5.41
N PRO A 79 -9.39 -2.70 -5.26
CA PRO A 79 -10.43 -3.59 -5.73
C PRO A 79 -10.57 -3.54 -7.25
N TYR A 80 -10.85 -4.68 -7.86
CA TYR A 80 -11.19 -4.81 -9.27
C TYR A 80 -12.30 -5.85 -9.45
N ASN A 81 -13.02 -5.79 -10.58
CA ASN A 81 -14.05 -6.73 -10.96
C ASN A 81 -13.64 -7.48 -12.25
N PRO A 82 -13.34 -8.80 -12.16
CA PRO A 82 -12.97 -9.60 -13.32
C PRO A 82 -13.99 -9.63 -14.45
N TYR A 83 -15.27 -9.39 -14.18
CA TYR A 83 -16.33 -9.37 -15.21
C TYR A 83 -16.35 -8.08 -16.04
N ASN A 84 -15.58 -7.06 -15.65
CA ASN A 84 -15.45 -5.79 -16.36
C ASN A 84 -14.15 -5.69 -17.19
N LEU A 85 -13.35 -6.75 -17.25
CA LEU A 85 -12.05 -6.81 -17.94
C LEU A 85 -12.15 -7.49 -19.31
#